data_AF-A0AAD1Y2X6-F1
#
_entry.id   AF-A0AAD1Y2X6-F1
#
_cell.length_a   1.000
_cell.length_b   1.000
_cell.length_c   1.000
_cell.angle_alpha   90.00
_cell.angle_beta   90.00
_cell.angle_gamma   90.00
#
_symmetry.space_group_name_H-M   'P 1'
#
loop_
_entity.id
_entity.type
_entity.pdbx_description
1 polymer ?
#
loop_
_entity_poly.entity_id
_entity_poly.type
_entity_poly.pdbx_seq_one_letter_code
_entity_poly.pdbx_strand_id
1 'polypeptide(L)'
;MDAPMHPQGGEEKRVYVTETEAFSENLEIVIRDLATDFVDNVCDLACKLAKHRKSDRLEEKDMILAISLLKPSSTVKNQYSNIPE
;
A
#
# COMPACT_ATOMS: atom_id res chain seq x y z
N MET A 1 32.29 7.44 -29.98
CA MET A 1 32.34 6.44 -28.89
C MET A 1 31.25 6.86 -27.93
N ASP A 2 30.04 6.35 -28.10
CA ASP A 2 28.96 6.60 -27.16
C ASP A 2 28.25 5.27 -26.92
N ALA A 3 28.38 4.78 -25.69
CA ALA A 3 27.71 3.58 -25.23
C ALA A 3 26.22 3.91 -24.97
N PRO A 4 25.27 3.02 -25.29
CA PRO A 4 23.88 3.27 -24.97
C PRO A 4 23.66 3.14 -23.46
N MET A 5 23.15 4.21 -22.84
CA MET A 5 22.61 4.16 -21.48
C MET A 5 21.47 3.15 -21.42
N HIS A 6 21.67 2.07 -20.69
CA HIS A 6 20.56 1.25 -20.18
C HIS A 6 19.91 2.01 -19.02
N PRO A 7 18.58 2.26 -19.05
CA PRO A 7 17.89 2.68 -17.84
C PRO A 7 17.78 1.45 -16.92
N GLN A 8 18.55 1.45 -15.83
CA GLN A 8 18.27 0.56 -14.70
C GLN A 8 17.04 1.10 -13.97
N GLY A 9 15.86 0.79 -14.51
CA GLY A 9 14.62 0.92 -13.77
C GLY A 9 14.61 -0.12 -12.67
N GLY A 10 14.63 0.32 -11.41
CA GLY A 10 14.42 -0.58 -10.28
C GLY A 10 13.07 -1.27 -10.44
N GLU A 11 13.08 -2.57 -10.66
CA GLU A 11 11.88 -3.38 -10.66
C GLU A 11 11.28 -3.34 -9.25
N GLU A 12 10.28 -2.50 -9.08
CA GLU A 12 9.36 -2.58 -7.95
C GLU A 12 8.74 -3.99 -8.01
N LYS A 13 9.28 -4.92 -7.20
CA LYS A 13 8.75 -6.28 -7.08
C LYS A 13 7.31 -6.19 -6.60
N ARG A 14 6.38 -6.11 -7.56
CA ARG A 14 4.97 -6.37 -7.31
C ARG A 14 4.89 -7.84 -6.90
N VAL A 15 4.58 -8.06 -5.63
CA VAL A 15 4.16 -9.37 -5.15
C VAL A 15 2.78 -9.60 -5.76
N TYR A 16 2.71 -10.42 -6.80
CA TYR A 16 1.45 -10.92 -7.32
C TYR A 16 1.05 -12.09 -6.44
N VAL A 17 -0.17 -12.08 -5.90
CA VAL A 17 -0.80 -13.32 -5.43
C VAL A 17 -0.91 -14.21 -6.67
N THR A 18 -0.14 -15.29 -6.72
CA THR A 18 -0.21 -16.18 -7.86
C THR A 18 -1.52 -16.97 -7.77
N GLU A 19 -2.21 -17.21 -8.89
CA GLU A 19 -3.46 -18.00 -8.92
C GLU A 19 -3.29 -19.44 -8.37
N THR A 20 -2.05 -19.85 -8.12
CA THR A 20 -1.64 -21.17 -7.61
C THR A 20 -1.48 -21.24 -6.09
N GLU A 21 -1.44 -20.11 -5.38
CA GLU A 21 -1.27 -20.09 -3.93
C GLU A 21 -2.62 -20.19 -3.22
N ALA A 22 -2.85 -21.30 -2.52
CA ALA A 22 -3.97 -21.42 -1.60
C ALA A 22 -3.61 -20.74 -0.27
N PHE A 23 -4.45 -19.81 0.18
CA PHE A 23 -4.34 -19.27 1.53
C PHE A 23 -4.91 -20.27 2.54
N SER A 24 -4.33 -20.32 3.74
CA SER A 24 -4.99 -21.00 4.85
C SER A 24 -6.22 -20.20 5.27
N GLU A 25 -7.25 -20.88 5.78
CA GLU A 25 -8.48 -20.22 6.24
C GLU A 25 -8.19 -19.10 7.24
N ASN A 26 -7.23 -19.31 8.16
CA ASN A 26 -6.82 -18.31 9.14
C ASN A 26 -6.19 -17.08 8.46
N LEU A 27 -5.39 -17.28 7.43
CA LEU A 27 -4.77 -16.17 6.70
C LEU A 27 -5.83 -15.37 5.93
N GLU A 28 -6.83 -16.03 5.34
CA GLU A 28 -7.93 -15.33 4.67
C GLU A 28 -8.73 -14.45 5.63
N ILE A 29 -8.99 -14.92 6.86
CA ILE A 29 -9.64 -14.13 7.91
C ILE A 29 -8.79 -12.91 8.25
N VAL A 30 -7.50 -13.11 8.49
CA VAL A 30 -6.58 -12.00 8.81
C VAL A 30 -6.51 -10.98 7.68
N ILE A 31 -6.41 -11.40 6.42
CA ILE A 31 -6.38 -10.48 5.26
C ILE A 31 -7.69 -9.71 5.14
N ARG A 32 -8.83 -10.37 5.36
CA ARG A 32 -10.15 -9.74 5.31
C ARG A 32 -10.31 -8.69 6.40
N ASP A 33 -9.95 -9.03 7.63
CA ASP A 33 -10.04 -8.11 8.76
C ASP A 33 -9.10 -6.92 8.55
N LEU A 34 -7.87 -7.19 8.11
CA LEU A 34 -6.90 -6.15 7.74
C LEU A 34 -7.42 -5.24 6.62
N ALA A 35 -8.02 -5.81 5.57
CA ALA A 35 -8.56 -5.02 4.46
C ALA A 35 -9.71 -4.12 4.92
N THR A 36 -10.57 -4.63 5.81
CA THR A 36 -11.68 -3.87 6.39
C THR A 36 -11.15 -2.72 7.24
N ASP A 37 -10.25 -3.02 8.18
CA ASP A 37 -9.63 -2.01 9.05
C ASP A 37 -8.86 -0.96 8.25
N PHE A 38 -8.15 -1.37 7.20
CA PHE A 38 -7.43 -0.44 6.33
C PHE A 38 -8.39 0.53 5.62
N VAL A 39 -9.46 0.01 5.03
CA VAL A 39 -10.46 0.84 4.33
C VAL A 39 -11.11 1.83 5.29
N ASP A 40 -11.50 1.39 6.49
CA ASP A 40 -12.11 2.26 7.50
C ASP A 40 -11.14 3.38 7.93
N ASN A 41 -9.89 3.03 8.22
CA ASN A 41 -8.87 4.01 8.61
C ASN A 41 -8.56 5.03 7.51
N VAL A 42 -8.46 4.58 6.24
CA VAL A 42 -8.25 5.46 5.09
C VAL A 42 -9.44 6.41 4.91
N CYS A 43 -10.66 5.88 4.97
CA CYS A 43 -11.88 6.69 4.83
C CYS A 43 -12.01 7.73 5.93
N ASP A 44 -11.72 7.37 7.17
CA ASP A 44 -11.73 8.28 8.31
C ASP A 44 -10.72 9.42 8.15
N LEU A 45 -9.50 9.10 7.72
CA LEU A 45 -8.47 10.10 7.44
C LEU A 45 -8.89 11.01 6.28
N ALA A 46 -9.38 10.44 5.18
CA ALA A 46 -9.84 11.20 4.03
C ALA A 46 -11.02 12.13 4.39
N CYS A 47 -11.96 11.68 5.23
CA CYS A 47 -13.04 12.51 5.76
C CYS A 47 -12.52 13.66 6.63
N LYS A 48 -11.49 13.42 7.45
CA LYS A 48 -10.82 14.47 8.22
C LYS A 48 -10.15 15.50 7.30
N LEU A 49 -9.55 15.07 6.20
CA LEU A 49 -8.94 15.95 5.19
C LEU A 49 -9.99 16.79 4.45
N ALA A 50 -11.12 16.20 4.05
CA ALA A 50 -12.24 16.93 3.45
C ALA A 50 -12.77 18.02 4.40
N LYS A 51 -12.93 17.69 5.68
CA LYS A 51 -13.30 18.66 6.73
C LYS A 51 -12.24 19.74 6.92
N HIS A 52 -10.95 19.40 6.87
CA HIS A 52 -9.85 20.36 6.99
C HIS A 52 -9.86 21.43 5.89
N ARG A 53 -10.20 21.05 4.66
CA ARG A 53 -10.43 22.02 3.56
C ARG A 53 -11.81 22.69 3.58
N LYS A 54 -12.56 22.51 4.68
CA LYS A 54 -13.91 23.07 4.91
C LYS A 54 -14.95 22.57 3.90
N SER A 55 -14.84 21.31 3.48
CA SER A 55 -15.81 20.67 2.60
C SER A 55 -16.61 19.60 3.35
N ASP A 56 -17.87 19.48 2.99
CA ASP A 56 -18.82 18.43 3.41
C ASP A 56 -18.84 17.24 2.44
N ARG A 57 -18.18 17.37 1.28
CA ARG A 57 -18.02 16.31 0.28
C ARG A 57 -16.64 15.70 0.36
N LEU A 58 -16.59 14.39 0.50
CA LEU A 58 -15.38 13.61 0.25
C LEU A 58 -15.09 13.58 -1.25
N GLU A 59 -13.88 13.95 -1.66
CA GLU A 59 -13.43 13.94 -3.06
C GLU A 59 -12.20 13.05 -3.24
N GLU A 60 -11.92 12.67 -4.49
CA GLU A 60 -10.77 11.81 -4.85
C GLU A 60 -9.44 12.33 -4.30
N LYS A 61 -9.22 13.66 -4.31
CA LYS A 61 -8.01 14.29 -3.77
C LYS A 61 -7.80 14.02 -2.28
N ASP A 62 -8.88 13.90 -1.51
CA ASP A 62 -8.82 13.61 -0.07
C ASP A 62 -8.40 12.15 0.14
N MET A 63 -8.90 11.23 -0.69
CA MET A 63 -8.52 9.82 -0.69
C MET A 63 -7.06 9.62 -1.12
N ILE A 64 -6.63 10.27 -2.21
CA ILE A 64 -5.25 10.21 -2.70
C ILE A 64 -4.28 10.69 -1.62
N LEU A 65 -4.60 11.81 -0.95
CA LEU A 65 -3.76 12.34 0.12
C LEU A 65 -3.74 11.42 1.34
N ALA A 66 -4.89 10.89 1.77
CA ALA A 66 -4.95 9.93 2.88
C ALA A 66 -4.06 8.69 2.63
N ILE A 67 -4.15 8.09 1.44
CA ILE A 67 -3.33 6.95 1.05
C ILE A 67 -1.84 7.34 1.00
N SER A 68 -1.51 8.51 0.47
CA SER A 68 -0.12 8.99 0.37
C SER A 68 0.52 9.18 1.74
N LEU A 69 -0.26 9.59 2.75
CA LEU A 69 0.22 9.75 4.13
C LEU A 69 0.44 8.42 4.87
N LEU A 70 -0.23 7.35 4.44
CA LEU A 70 -0.11 6.01 5.02
C LEU A 70 1.01 5.18 4.40
N LYS A 71 1.47 5.54 3.19
CA LYS A 71 2.60 4.86 2.57
C LYS A 71 3.86 5.15 3.40
N PRO A 72 4.56 4.12 3.91
CA PRO A 72 5.86 4.34 4.50
C PRO A 72 6.76 4.95 3.42
N SER A 73 7.35 6.11 3.70
CA SER A 73 8.47 6.62 2.92
C SER A 73 9.46 5.47 2.77
N SER A 74 9.92 5.16 1.55
CA SER A 74 10.62 3.95 1.11
C SER A 74 11.97 3.64 1.83
N THR A 75 12.15 4.07 3.06
CA THR A 75 13.36 4.00 3.88
C THR A 75 13.38 2.79 4.84
N VAL A 76 12.35 1.94 4.89
CA VAL A 76 12.37 0.76 5.77
C VAL A 76 13.06 -0.42 5.07
N LYS A 77 14.32 -0.68 5.44
CA LYS A 77 15.03 -1.92 5.05
C LYS A 77 14.37 -3.10 5.76
N ASN A 78 13.84 -4.03 4.98
CA ASN A 78 13.09 -5.18 5.45
C ASN A 78 13.98 -6.11 6.31
N GLN A 79 13.60 -6.35 7.57
CA GLN A 79 14.37 -7.12 8.56
C GLN A 79 14.03 -8.63 8.59
N TYR A 80 13.18 -9.11 7.67
CA TYR A 80 12.72 -10.50 7.60
C TYR A 80 13.54 -11.41 6.68
N SER A 81 14.78 -11.04 6.35
CA SER A 81 15.67 -11.86 5.49
C SER A 81 16.27 -13.10 6.16
N ASN A 82 15.85 -13.47 7.37
CA ASN A 82 16.48 -14.52 8.18
C ASN A 82 15.48 -15.57 8.72
N ILE A 83 14.41 -15.88 7.98
CA ILE A 83 13.58 -17.06 8.31
C ILE A 83 14.16 -18.24 7.51
N PRO A 84 14.87 -19.20 8.14
CA PRO A 84 15.32 -20.41 7.46
C PRO A 84 14.12 -21.29 7.07
N GLU A 85 14.26 -21.98 5.94
CA GLU A 85 13.32 -22.97 5.39
C GLU A 85 12.98 -24.11 6.36
#